data_AF-A0A7C2QCZ9-F1
#
_entry.id   AF-A0A7C2QCZ9-F1
#
_cell.length_a   1.000
_cell.length_b   1.000
_cell.length_c   1.000
_cell.angle_alpha   90.00
_cell.angle_beta   90.00
_cell.angle_gamma   90.00
#
_symmetry.space_group_name_H-M   'P 1'
#
loop_
_entity.id
_entity.type
_entity.pdbx_description
1 polymer ?
#
loop_
_entity_poly.entity_id
_entity_poly.type
_entity_poly.pdbx_seq_one_letter_code
_entity_poly.pdbx_strand_id
1 'polypeptide(L)'
;MKERFFFLLSGEHKTVPASELKSVLKLLDPEARIQETGSGRIVLAETSEEAAREAVRRTAYTKLCGRLLGISETSPEAILSLISGEAVERLIPPTALTMAVRGKRIMGASIDRLKLERIIGERILELRPGLRVDLEKPDIMIFFISS
;
A
#
# COMPACT_ATOMS: atom_id res chain seq x y z
N MET A 1 10.12 -12.49 -8.91
CA MET A 1 9.04 -11.89 -9.72
C MET A 1 8.97 -10.41 -9.37
N LYS A 2 8.75 -9.53 -10.37
CA LYS A 2 8.55 -8.10 -10.11
C LYS A 2 7.06 -7.81 -9.93
N GLU A 3 6.77 -6.95 -8.97
CA GLU A 3 5.41 -6.53 -8.60
C GLU A 3 5.40 -5.01 -8.49
N ARG A 4 4.21 -4.41 -8.55
CA ARG A 4 4.07 -2.97 -8.28
C ARG A 4 3.91 -2.76 -6.79
N PHE A 5 4.68 -1.83 -6.24
CA PHE A 5 4.66 -1.41 -4.85
C PHE A 5 4.34 0.07 -4.75
N PHE A 6 3.70 0.45 -3.65
CA PHE A 6 3.67 1.83 -3.19
C PHE A 6 4.60 1.99 -1.99
N PHE A 7 5.14 3.19 -1.83
CA PHE A 7 5.98 3.59 -0.70
C PHE A 7 5.42 4.88 -0.11
N LEU A 8 5.18 4.90 1.20
CA LEU A 8 4.72 6.07 1.92
C LEU A 8 5.91 6.79 2.57
N LEU A 9 6.11 8.05 2.20
CA LEU A 9 7.22 8.88 2.69
C LEU A 9 6.83 9.72 3.93
N SER A 10 7.84 10.16 4.69
CA SER A 10 7.67 10.90 5.94
C SER A 10 6.96 12.24 5.77
N GLY A 11 7.19 12.90 4.62
CA GLY A 11 6.66 14.23 4.27
C GLY A 11 7.37 15.39 4.94
N GLU A 12 8.51 15.16 5.61
CA GLU A 12 9.26 16.19 6.36
C GLU A 12 10.04 17.13 5.44
N HIS A 13 10.55 16.60 4.33
CA HIS A 13 11.32 17.35 3.34
C HIS A 13 10.71 17.15 1.95
N LYS A 14 10.76 18.19 1.11
CA LYS A 14 10.07 18.21 -0.19
C LYS A 14 10.62 17.20 -1.20
N THR A 15 11.94 16.99 -1.24
CA THR A 15 12.61 16.19 -2.29
C THR A 15 13.53 15.12 -1.74
N VAL A 16 14.06 15.30 -0.53
CA VAL A 16 15.01 14.38 0.12
C VAL A 16 14.44 12.96 0.24
N PRO A 17 13.18 12.73 0.72
CA PRO A 17 12.68 11.38 0.96
C PRO A 17 12.55 10.56 -0.33
N ALA A 18 12.06 11.17 -1.40
CA ALA A 18 11.92 10.50 -2.70
C ALA A 18 13.29 10.18 -3.31
N SER A 19 14.24 11.12 -3.21
CA SER A 19 15.61 10.94 -3.73
C SER A 19 16.36 9.84 -2.98
N GLU A 20 16.23 9.79 -1.65
CA GLU A 20 16.82 8.74 -0.81
C GLU A 20 16.29 7.36 -1.21
N LEU A 21 14.96 7.21 -1.23
CA LEU A 21 14.31 5.95 -1.62
C LEU A 21 14.73 5.51 -3.02
N LYS A 22 14.78 6.44 -3.98
CA LYS A 22 15.16 6.14 -5.36
C LYS A 22 16.58 5.59 -5.47
N SER A 23 17.53 6.22 -4.80
CA SER A 23 18.93 5.78 -4.78
C SER A 23 19.07 4.39 -4.16
N VAL A 24 18.40 4.15 -3.03
CA VAL A 24 18.42 2.84 -2.35
C VAL A 24 17.78 1.76 -3.22
N LEU A 25 16.61 2.02 -3.81
CA LEU A 25 15.94 1.05 -4.69
C LEU A 25 16.80 0.73 -5.91
N LYS A 26 17.44 1.72 -6.53
CA LYS A 26 18.33 1.48 -7.68
C LYS A 26 19.57 0.68 -7.33
N LEU A 27 20.06 0.79 -6.10
CA LEU A 27 21.16 -0.04 -5.62
C LEU A 27 20.71 -1.50 -5.40
N LEU A 28 19.52 -1.70 -4.82
CA LEU A 28 18.98 -3.03 -4.48
C LEU A 28 18.42 -3.78 -5.71
N ASP A 29 17.83 -3.05 -6.65
CA ASP A 29 17.29 -3.56 -7.92
C ASP A 29 17.55 -2.50 -9.01
N PRO A 30 18.68 -2.61 -9.75
CA PRO A 30 19.03 -1.66 -10.82
C PRO A 30 17.95 -1.51 -11.89
N GLU A 31 17.19 -2.58 -12.12
CA GLU A 31 16.10 -2.66 -13.08
C GLU A 31 14.76 -2.15 -12.52
N ALA A 32 14.71 -1.62 -11.29
CA ALA A 32 13.48 -1.08 -10.71
C ALA A 32 12.98 0.12 -11.53
N ARG A 33 11.68 0.13 -11.85
CA ARG A 33 11.03 1.29 -12.49
C ARG A 33 10.34 2.10 -11.42
N ILE A 34 10.69 3.38 -11.28
CA ILE A 34 10.26 4.22 -10.16
C ILE A 34 9.48 5.41 -10.73
N GLN A 35 8.31 5.67 -10.16
CA GLN A 35 7.40 6.75 -10.56
C GLN A 35 7.00 7.54 -9.32
N GLU A 36 7.33 8.83 -9.29
CA GLU A 36 6.85 9.75 -8.27
C GLU A 36 5.39 10.14 -8.56
N THR A 37 4.59 10.29 -7.51
CA THR A 37 3.21 10.79 -7.62
C THR A 37 3.16 12.29 -7.37
N GLY A 38 2.11 12.96 -7.85
CA GLY A 38 1.90 14.39 -7.58
C GLY A 38 1.77 14.76 -6.10
N SER A 39 1.56 13.78 -5.21
CA SER A 39 1.43 14.01 -3.77
C SER A 39 2.76 14.37 -3.07
N GLY A 40 3.91 14.06 -3.69
CA GLY A 40 5.24 14.18 -3.06
C GLY A 40 5.46 13.25 -1.85
N ARG A 41 4.48 12.43 -1.49
CA ARG A 41 4.50 11.54 -0.32
C ARG A 41 4.27 10.07 -0.64
N ILE A 42 3.91 9.78 -1.88
CA ILE A 42 3.77 8.43 -2.40
C ILE A 42 4.71 8.28 -3.59
N VAL A 43 5.49 7.21 -3.59
CA VAL A 43 6.28 6.75 -4.73
C VAL A 43 5.77 5.38 -5.11
N LEU A 44 5.64 5.13 -6.41
CA LEU A 44 5.32 3.81 -6.96
C LEU A 44 6.60 3.21 -7.54
N ALA A 45 6.81 1.91 -7.36
CA ALA A 45 7.88 1.23 -8.05
C ALA A 45 7.49 -0.17 -8.50
N GLU A 46 7.98 -0.59 -9.66
CA GLU A 46 7.99 -1.97 -10.09
C GLU A 46 9.34 -2.59 -9.70
N THR A 47 9.34 -3.52 -8.75
CA THR A 47 10.57 -4.11 -8.17
C THR A 47 10.28 -5.47 -7.52
N SER A 48 11.31 -6.11 -6.95
CA SER A 48 11.15 -7.34 -6.16
C SER A 48 10.66 -7.04 -4.74
N GLU A 49 9.99 -8.00 -4.10
CA GLU A 49 9.54 -7.87 -2.72
C GLU A 49 10.72 -7.69 -1.74
N GLU A 50 11.83 -8.38 -1.98
CA GLU A 50 13.03 -8.25 -1.16
C GLU A 50 13.61 -6.84 -1.25
N ALA A 51 13.73 -6.28 -2.46
CA ALA A 51 14.22 -4.92 -2.65
C ALA A 51 13.27 -3.88 -2.05
N ALA A 52 11.95 -4.04 -2.20
CA ALA A 52 10.97 -3.14 -1.58
C ALA A 52 11.08 -3.15 -0.05
N ARG A 53 11.15 -4.33 0.55
CA ARG A 53 11.29 -4.50 2.01
C ARG A 53 12.59 -3.90 2.52
N GLU A 54 13.70 -4.19 1.84
CA GLU A 54 15.01 -3.72 2.27
C GLU A 54 15.18 -2.21 2.07
N ALA A 55 14.55 -1.63 1.03
CA ALA A 55 14.53 -0.19 0.84
C ALA A 55 13.87 0.53 2.02
N VAL A 56 12.74 0.03 2.54
CA VAL A 56 12.11 0.60 3.74
C VAL A 56 13.05 0.50 4.96
N ARG A 57 13.79 -0.60 5.13
CA ARG A 57 14.72 -0.76 6.26
C ARG A 57 15.95 0.15 6.18
N ARG A 58 16.40 0.51 4.97
CA ARG A 58 17.62 1.28 4.73
C ARG A 58 17.41 2.78 4.58
N THR A 59 16.17 3.24 4.48
CA THR A 59 15.85 4.65 4.28
C THR A 59 15.36 5.26 5.59
N ALA A 60 15.79 6.48 5.88
CA ALA A 60 15.36 7.21 7.07
C ALA A 60 13.94 7.79 6.90
N TYR A 61 13.56 8.12 5.66
CA TYR A 61 12.35 8.88 5.38
C TYR A 61 11.21 8.07 4.74
N THR A 62 11.32 6.74 4.66
CA THR A 62 10.24 5.85 4.19
C THR A 62 9.55 5.17 5.36
N LYS A 63 8.24 5.38 5.49
CA LYS A 63 7.45 4.88 6.63
C LYS A 63 7.00 3.43 6.47
N LEU A 64 6.61 3.04 5.25
CA LEU A 64 6.20 1.69 4.91
C LEU A 64 6.15 1.50 3.38
N CYS A 65 6.11 0.26 2.95
CA CYS A 65 5.75 -0.13 1.59
C CYS A 65 4.65 -1.19 1.60
N GLY A 66 3.97 -1.36 0.47
CA GLY A 66 3.03 -2.46 0.27
C GLY A 66 2.85 -2.75 -1.21
N ARG A 67 2.40 -3.97 -1.54
CA ARG A 67 2.00 -4.29 -2.90
C ARG A 67 0.83 -3.39 -3.31
N LEU A 68 0.91 -2.81 -4.50
CA LEU A 68 -0.11 -1.91 -5.01
C LEU A 68 -1.27 -2.73 -5.57
N LEU A 69 -2.44 -2.58 -4.96
CA LEU A 69 -3.68 -3.13 -5.48
C LEU A 69 -4.21 -2.28 -6.64
N GLY A 70 -4.28 -0.97 -6.45
CA GLY A 70 -4.75 -0.04 -7.47
C GLY A 70 -4.74 1.41 -6.98
N ILE A 71 -5.16 2.32 -7.85
CA ILE A 71 -5.32 3.75 -7.58
C ILE A 71 -6.69 4.14 -8.12
N SER A 72 -7.50 4.80 -7.31
CA SER A 72 -8.84 5.26 -7.67
C SER A 72 -9.10 6.66 -7.15
N GLU A 73 -10.18 7.27 -7.65
CA GLU A 73 -10.81 8.39 -6.95
C GLU A 73 -11.36 7.96 -5.59
N THR A 74 -11.67 8.94 -4.75
CA THR A 74 -12.18 8.71 -3.39
C THR A 74 -13.71 8.57 -3.40
N SER A 75 -14.24 7.65 -4.21
CA SER A 75 -15.64 7.22 -4.16
C SER A 75 -15.71 5.75 -3.74
N PRO A 76 -16.69 5.34 -2.91
CA PRO A 76 -16.85 3.94 -2.52
C PRO A 76 -16.92 2.99 -3.72
N GLU A 77 -17.61 3.39 -4.79
CA GLU A 77 -17.80 2.58 -6.00
C GLU A 77 -16.48 2.35 -6.74
N ALA A 78 -15.66 3.40 -6.89
CA ALA A 78 -14.36 3.29 -7.55
C ALA A 78 -13.35 2.50 -6.71
N ILE A 79 -13.41 2.61 -5.38
CA ILE A 79 -12.55 1.82 -4.48
C ILE A 79 -12.95 0.34 -4.54
N LEU A 80 -14.24 0.03 -4.46
CA LEU A 80 -14.74 -1.34 -4.46
C LEU A 80 -14.51 -2.05 -5.80
N SER A 81 -14.54 -1.33 -6.92
CA SER A 81 -14.27 -1.92 -8.24
C SER A 81 -12.84 -2.44 -8.39
N LEU A 82 -11.88 -1.87 -7.65
CA LEU A 82 -10.51 -2.36 -7.60
C LEU A 82 -10.37 -3.67 -6.81
N ILE A 83 -11.28 -3.93 -5.87
CA ILE A 83 -11.23 -5.09 -4.98
C ILE A 83 -12.00 -6.24 -5.63
N SER A 84 -11.35 -6.88 -6.61
CA SER A 84 -11.86 -8.09 -7.28
C SER A 84 -11.36 -9.37 -6.59
N GLY A 85 -12.03 -10.50 -6.86
CA GLY A 85 -11.60 -11.81 -6.34
C GLY A 85 -10.17 -12.16 -6.76
N GLU A 86 -9.83 -11.92 -8.04
CA GLU A 86 -8.48 -12.13 -8.57
C GLU A 86 -7.43 -11.26 -7.85
N ALA A 87 -7.75 -9.98 -7.57
CA ALA A 87 -6.85 -9.10 -6.83
C ALA A 87 -6.62 -9.59 -5.40
N VAL A 88 -7.67 -10.05 -4.72
CA VAL A 88 -7.62 -10.60 -3.36
C VAL A 88 -6.79 -11.88 -3.32
N GLU A 89 -7.01 -12.83 -4.23
CA GLU A 89 -6.26 -14.08 -4.31
C GLU A 89 -4.78 -13.86 -4.61
N ARG A 90 -4.46 -12.92 -5.50
CA ARG A 90 -3.08 -12.59 -5.86
C ARG A 90 -2.30 -11.90 -4.74
N LEU A 91 -2.96 -11.02 -3.98
CA LEU A 91 -2.29 -10.14 -3.02
C LEU A 91 -2.33 -10.65 -1.58
N ILE A 92 -3.37 -11.40 -1.20
CA ILE A 92 -3.49 -11.95 0.15
C ILE A 92 -2.95 -13.40 0.15
N PRO A 93 -1.87 -13.70 0.87
CA PRO A 93 -1.31 -15.05 0.93
C PRO A 93 -2.36 -16.09 1.34
N PRO A 94 -2.41 -17.28 0.74
CA PRO A 94 -3.36 -18.34 1.13
C PRO A 94 -3.26 -18.74 2.61
N THR A 95 -2.09 -18.54 3.22
CA THR A 95 -1.82 -18.83 4.63
C THR A 95 -2.37 -17.78 5.60
N ALA A 96 -2.76 -16.60 5.14
CA ALA A 96 -3.34 -15.56 6.00
C ALA A 96 -4.75 -15.96 6.45
N LEU A 97 -4.98 -15.94 7.76
CA LEU A 97 -6.25 -16.26 8.42
C LEU A 97 -6.91 -15.02 9.02
N THR A 98 -6.13 -13.99 9.36
CA THR A 98 -6.64 -12.73 9.91
C THR A 98 -6.18 -11.52 9.11
N MET A 99 -7.01 -10.47 9.08
CA MET A 99 -6.69 -9.21 8.42
C MET A 99 -7.14 -7.99 9.22
N ALA A 100 -6.54 -6.84 8.90
CA ALA A 100 -7.07 -5.54 9.25
C ALA A 100 -6.94 -4.54 8.10
N VAL A 101 -7.92 -3.65 7.98
CA VAL A 101 -7.88 -2.51 7.06
C VAL A 101 -7.51 -1.25 7.83
N ARG A 102 -6.57 -0.46 7.31
CA ARG A 102 -6.17 0.83 7.89
C ARG A 102 -6.09 1.92 6.84
N GLY A 103 -6.80 3.02 7.07
CA GLY A 103 -6.70 4.22 6.27
C GLY A 103 -5.64 5.17 6.77
N LYS A 104 -4.87 5.75 5.86
CA LYS A 104 -4.01 6.90 6.12
C LYS A 104 -4.46 8.10 5.30
N ARG A 105 -4.56 9.25 5.97
CA ARG A 105 -4.76 10.55 5.34
C ARG A 105 -3.42 11.25 5.25
N ILE A 106 -3.09 11.75 4.07
CA ILE A 106 -1.94 12.62 3.84
C ILE A 106 -2.44 13.90 3.16
N MET A 107 -1.62 14.94 3.14
CA MET A 107 -1.88 16.19 2.40
C MET A 107 -3.24 16.89 2.70
N GLY A 108 -3.84 16.62 3.86
CA GLY A 108 -5.10 17.24 4.26
C GLY A 108 -6.36 16.58 3.70
N ALA A 109 -6.25 15.39 3.09
CA ALA A 109 -7.39 14.64 2.59
C ALA A 109 -8.54 14.51 3.60
N SER A 110 -9.76 14.82 3.18
CA SER A 110 -10.96 14.72 4.01
C SER A 110 -11.80 13.52 3.58
N ILE A 111 -11.72 12.45 4.35
CA ILE A 111 -12.43 11.20 4.10
C ILE A 111 -12.98 10.62 5.40
N ASP A 112 -14.12 9.92 5.31
CA ASP A 112 -14.62 9.10 6.40
C ASP A 112 -13.83 7.78 6.44
N ARG A 113 -12.71 7.82 7.18
CA ARG A 113 -11.79 6.70 7.28
C ARG A 113 -12.48 5.44 7.81
N LEU A 114 -13.30 5.55 8.85
CA LEU A 114 -13.92 4.39 9.50
C LEU A 114 -14.92 3.73 8.55
N LYS A 115 -15.71 4.53 7.85
CA LYS A 115 -16.63 4.04 6.83
C LYS A 115 -15.90 3.29 5.72
N LEU A 116 -14.79 3.83 5.21
CA LEU A 116 -14.00 3.19 4.15
C LEU A 116 -13.29 1.92 4.65
N GLU A 117 -12.71 1.94 5.85
CA GLU A 117 -12.11 0.73 6.47
C GLU A 117 -13.13 -0.40 6.55
N ARG A 118 -14.37 -0.09 6.97
CA ARG A 118 -15.45 -1.07 7.06
C ARG A 118 -15.87 -1.61 5.70
N ILE A 119 -16.16 -0.72 4.74
CA ILE A 119 -16.63 -1.11 3.40
C ILE A 119 -15.59 -1.97 2.66
N ILE A 120 -14.31 -1.58 2.73
CA ILE A 120 -13.21 -2.35 2.14
C ILE A 120 -13.09 -3.71 2.84
N GLY A 121 -13.17 -3.73 4.18
CA GLY A 121 -13.10 -4.96 4.96
C GLY A 121 -14.23 -5.93 4.61
N GLU A 122 -15.48 -5.45 4.59
CA GLU A 122 -16.66 -6.24 4.21
C GLU A 122 -16.47 -6.87 2.83
N ARG A 123 -16.03 -6.08 1.84
CA ARG A 123 -15.81 -6.57 0.49
C ARG A 123 -14.77 -7.69 0.41
N ILE A 124 -13.67 -7.58 1.16
CA ILE A 124 -12.62 -8.60 1.16
C ILE A 124 -13.12 -9.88 1.85
N LEU A 125 -13.91 -9.77 2.92
CA LEU A 125 -14.51 -10.92 3.61
C LEU A 125 -15.52 -11.65 2.72
N GLU A 126 -16.32 -10.93 1.93
CA GLU A 126 -17.22 -11.54 0.93
C GLU A 126 -16.45 -12.35 -0.11
N LEU A 127 -15.33 -11.82 -0.58
CA LEU A 127 -14.48 -12.48 -1.59
C LEU A 127 -13.62 -13.60 -1.01
N ARG A 128 -13.35 -13.58 0.31
CA ARG A 128 -12.57 -14.59 1.02
C ARG A 128 -13.22 -14.94 2.37
N PRO A 129 -14.29 -15.76 2.38
CA PRO A 129 -15.08 -16.05 3.58
C PRO A 129 -14.31 -16.71 4.75
N GLY A 130 -13.17 -17.34 4.49
CA GLY A 130 -12.32 -17.95 5.52
C GLY A 130 -11.43 -16.96 6.30
N LEU A 131 -11.37 -15.71 5.86
CA LEU A 131 -10.57 -14.67 6.51
C LEU A 131 -11.36 -14.06 7.67
N ARG A 132 -10.69 -13.73 8.78
CA ARG A 132 -11.29 -13.07 9.95
C ARG A 132 -10.68 -11.70 10.19
N VAL A 133 -11.37 -10.86 10.96
CA VAL A 133 -10.82 -9.57 11.37
C VAL A 133 -10.06 -9.72 12.68
N ASP A 134 -8.82 -9.24 12.71
CA ASP A 134 -8.03 -9.04 13.93
C ASP A 134 -7.42 -7.64 13.88
N LEU A 135 -7.92 -6.72 14.71
CA LEU A 135 -7.47 -5.33 14.71
C LEU A 135 -6.18 -5.10 15.49
N GLU A 136 -5.74 -6.07 16.30
CA GLU A 136 -4.57 -5.97 17.15
C GLU A 136 -3.34 -6.62 16.51
N LYS A 137 -3.49 -7.85 16.01
CA LYS A 137 -2.40 -8.68 15.47
C LYS A 137 -2.83 -9.46 14.22
N PRO A 138 -3.14 -8.77 13.11
CA PRO A 138 -3.51 -9.44 11.87
C PRO A 138 -2.31 -10.09 11.17
N ASP A 139 -2.55 -11.20 10.46
CA ASP A 139 -1.57 -11.81 9.55
C ASP A 139 -1.27 -10.89 8.37
N ILE A 140 -2.28 -10.13 7.91
CA ILE A 140 -2.13 -9.16 6.82
C ILE A 140 -2.76 -7.80 7.13
N MET A 141 -2.01 -6.76 6.81
CA MET A 141 -2.46 -5.37 6.88
C MET A 141 -2.78 -4.86 5.47
N ILE A 142 -4.02 -4.42 5.27
CA ILE A 142 -4.46 -3.75 4.05
C ILE A 142 -4.49 -2.25 4.34
N PHE A 143 -3.77 -1.48 3.52
CA PHE A 143 -3.75 -0.02 3.62
C PHE A 143 -4.49 0.60 2.44
N PHE A 144 -5.29 1.61 2.72
CA PHE A 144 -5.62 2.62 1.72
C PHE A 144 -5.03 3.96 2.16
N ILE A 145 -4.56 4.75 1.19
CA ILE A 145 -3.97 6.05 1.43
C ILE A 145 -4.75 7.05 0.60
N SER A 146 -5.29 8.07 1.26
CA SER A 146 -5.95 9.21 0.61
C SER A 146 -5.07 10.44 0.79
N SER A 147 -4.80 11.11 -0.32
CA SER A 147 -3.94 12.30 -0.43
C SER A 147 -4.72 13.51 -0.88
#